data_AF-A0A754DJ56-F1
#
_entry.id   AF-A0A754DJ56-F1
#
_cell.length_a   1.000
_cell.length_b   1.000
_cell.length_c   1.000
_cell.angle_alpha   90.00
_cell.angle_beta   90.00
_cell.angle_gamma   90.00
#
_symmetry.space_group_name_H-M   'P 1'
#
loop_
_entity.id
_entity.type
_entity.pdbx_description
1 polymer ?
#
loop_
_entity_poly.entity_id
_entity_poly.type
_entity_poly.pdbx_seq_one_letter_code
_entity_poly.pdbx_strand_id
1 'polypeptide(L)'
;RIYDRSVKTEDKDRVTEFRWVSSRTYFKKEGRFRIAMTDEVMPYLTQLKGQFTQYQLKHIAYFNSVHSIRIYELITQYRSVGSREITVEKLKEWLQVENKYPRFNSLNQRVLEPAITEINEKSDLVVEVEQIKRGRTIHSLNFVIGSKKRTAQKIEEVAKRPVFPHKNKYGKFVKLDKQNPKMSNHEYGLWARDCLKILEDHYTDITKVTNEDLRNYWVFLAGNDSNRSKLGSKSDFLNELKKRGYKLVDCELVKI
;
A
#
# COMPACT_ATOMS: atom_id res chain seq x y z
N ARG A 1 18.57 -24.49 -15.99
CA ARG A 1 17.75 -25.53 -16.68
C ARG A 1 16.80 -26.12 -15.65
N ILE A 2 15.49 -26.15 -15.91
CA ILE A 2 14.47 -26.61 -14.94
C ILE A 2 14.46 -28.14 -14.77
N TYR A 3 14.79 -28.87 -15.84
CA TYR A 3 14.84 -30.34 -15.86
C TYR A 3 15.81 -30.92 -14.82
N ASP A 4 16.94 -30.25 -14.60
CA ASP A 4 18.00 -30.73 -13.71
C ASP A 4 17.76 -30.29 -12.25
N ARG A 5 16.66 -29.58 -11.94
CA ARG A 5 16.35 -29.08 -10.60
C ARG A 5 15.41 -30.02 -9.86
N SER A 6 15.59 -30.09 -8.54
CA SER A 6 14.68 -30.76 -7.61
C SER A 6 13.98 -29.75 -6.69
N VAL A 7 12.89 -30.20 -6.08
CA VAL A 7 12.18 -29.56 -4.98
C VAL A 7 12.31 -30.48 -3.78
N LYS A 8 12.58 -29.89 -2.61
CA LYS A 8 12.55 -30.59 -1.33
C LYS A 8 11.38 -30.05 -0.52
N THR A 9 10.51 -30.93 -0.04
CA THR A 9 9.48 -30.62 0.96
C THR A 9 9.78 -31.38 2.24
N GLU A 10 9.49 -30.76 3.37
CA GLU A 10 9.82 -31.31 4.68
C GLU A 10 8.64 -31.11 5.64
N ASP A 11 8.20 -32.22 6.21
CA ASP A 11 7.10 -32.39 7.14
C ASP A 11 7.68 -32.82 8.51
N LYS A 12 6.85 -32.93 9.55
CA LYS A 12 7.31 -33.44 10.86
C LYS A 12 7.91 -34.86 10.78
N ASP A 13 7.42 -35.67 9.84
CA ASP A 13 7.72 -37.11 9.79
C ASP A 13 8.61 -37.50 8.61
N ARG A 14 8.71 -36.67 7.57
CA ARG A 14 9.32 -37.06 6.29
C ARG A 14 9.97 -35.88 5.56
N VAL A 15 10.98 -36.22 4.78
CA VAL A 15 11.58 -35.37 3.76
C VAL A 15 11.29 -36.00 2.41
N THR A 16 10.70 -35.25 1.49
CA THR A 16 10.44 -35.70 0.13
C THR A 16 11.23 -34.84 -0.84
N GLU A 17 11.97 -35.47 -1.76
CA GLU A 17 12.66 -34.78 -2.84
C GLU A 17 12.15 -35.31 -4.19
N PHE A 18 11.74 -34.39 -5.07
CA PHE A 18 11.20 -34.73 -6.38
C PHE A 18 11.67 -33.75 -7.46
N ARG A 19 11.60 -34.16 -8.73
CA ARG A 19 11.98 -33.30 -9.88
C ARG A 19 10.85 -32.34 -10.22
N TRP A 20 11.17 -31.22 -10.85
CA TRP A 20 10.15 -30.32 -11.42
C TRP A 20 9.48 -30.89 -12.67
N VAL A 21 10.27 -31.59 -13.49
CA VAL A 21 9.90 -32.01 -14.84
C VAL A 21 10.24 -33.49 -15.00
N SER A 22 9.27 -34.30 -15.40
CA SER A 22 9.45 -35.72 -15.70
C SER A 22 10.05 -35.93 -17.11
N SER A 23 9.65 -35.11 -18.09
CA SER A 23 10.21 -35.18 -19.44
C SER A 23 10.20 -33.83 -20.17
N ARG A 24 11.13 -33.69 -21.13
CA ARG A 24 11.18 -32.56 -22.06
C ARG A 24 11.27 -33.07 -23.50
N THR A 25 10.50 -32.47 -24.40
CA THR A 25 10.54 -32.76 -25.84
C THR A 25 10.73 -31.45 -26.58
N TYR A 26 11.69 -31.40 -27.49
CA TYR A 26 11.87 -30.27 -28.41
C TYR A 26 11.50 -30.71 -29.82
N PHE A 27 10.54 -30.03 -30.44
CA PHE A 27 10.09 -30.32 -31.79
C PHE A 27 10.98 -29.54 -32.75
N LYS A 28 11.93 -30.26 -33.37
CA LYS A 28 12.91 -29.67 -34.28
C LYS A 28 12.21 -28.92 -35.41
N LYS A 29 12.73 -27.74 -35.76
CA LYS A 29 12.23 -26.87 -36.85
C LYS A 29 10.84 -26.24 -36.62
N GLU A 30 10.17 -26.50 -35.49
CA GLU A 30 8.87 -25.90 -35.16
C GLU A 30 8.97 -24.75 -34.14
N GLY A 31 10.12 -24.56 -33.50
CA GLY A 31 10.25 -23.61 -32.37
C GLY A 31 9.44 -24.00 -31.13
N ARG A 32 8.88 -25.21 -31.10
CA ARG A 32 7.98 -25.69 -30.06
C ARG A 32 8.69 -26.64 -29.10
N PHE A 33 8.32 -26.57 -27.82
CA PHE A 33 8.75 -27.52 -26.80
C PHE A 33 7.56 -28.00 -25.97
N ARG A 34 7.67 -29.20 -25.43
CA ARG A 34 6.73 -29.79 -24.48
C ARG A 34 7.49 -30.16 -23.20
N ILE A 35 6.90 -29.84 -22.06
CA ILE A 35 7.40 -30.20 -20.74
C ILE A 35 6.28 -30.99 -20.06
N ALA A 36 6.61 -32.14 -19.49
CA ALA A 36 5.72 -32.84 -18.58
C ALA A 36 6.17 -32.56 -17.15
N MET A 37 5.29 -32.00 -16.34
CA MET A 37 5.54 -31.80 -14.90
C MET A 37 5.42 -33.15 -14.20
N THR A 38 6.03 -33.26 -13.03
CA THR A 38 5.85 -34.42 -12.13
C THR A 38 4.53 -34.29 -11.36
N ASP A 39 3.95 -35.43 -10.97
CA ASP A 39 2.65 -35.45 -10.27
C ASP A 39 2.74 -34.78 -8.89
N GLU A 40 3.90 -34.82 -8.25
CA GLU A 40 4.19 -34.17 -6.97
C GLU A 40 4.08 -32.63 -7.06
N VAL A 41 4.31 -32.04 -8.25
CA VAL A 41 4.16 -30.59 -8.45
C VAL A 41 2.70 -30.19 -8.67
N MET A 42 1.85 -31.11 -9.15
CA MET A 42 0.48 -30.79 -9.58
C MET A 42 -0.38 -30.13 -8.50
N PRO A 43 -0.39 -30.58 -7.22
CA PRO A 43 -1.14 -29.90 -6.16
C PRO A 43 -0.81 -28.41 -6.05
N TYR A 44 0.46 -28.03 -6.23
CA TYR A 44 0.93 -26.65 -6.17
C TYR A 44 0.61 -25.83 -7.42
N LEU A 45 0.20 -26.45 -8.53
CA LEU A 45 -0.20 -25.76 -9.75
C LEU A 45 -1.73 -25.69 -9.91
N THR A 46 -2.46 -26.72 -9.48
CA THR A 46 -3.89 -26.89 -9.79
C THR A 46 -4.83 -26.57 -8.63
N GLN A 47 -4.38 -26.60 -7.37
CA GLN A 47 -5.25 -26.31 -6.22
C GLN A 47 -5.48 -24.80 -6.00
N LEU A 48 -5.86 -24.06 -7.05
CA LEU A 48 -6.03 -22.59 -7.05
C LEU A 48 -7.11 -22.03 -6.10
N LYS A 49 -7.77 -22.86 -5.28
CA LYS A 49 -8.74 -22.42 -4.28
C LYS A 49 -8.05 -22.15 -2.94
N GLY A 50 -7.83 -20.86 -2.63
CA GLY A 50 -7.67 -20.38 -1.25
C GLY A 50 -6.28 -19.86 -0.85
N GLN A 51 -5.17 -20.44 -1.34
CA GLN A 51 -3.82 -20.06 -0.89
C GLN A 51 -2.87 -19.62 -2.02
N PHE A 52 -3.40 -18.98 -3.07
CA PHE A 52 -2.60 -18.50 -4.19
C PHE A 52 -2.61 -16.98 -4.29
N THR A 53 -1.43 -16.40 -4.48
CA THR A 53 -1.28 -14.98 -4.83
C THR A 53 -1.72 -14.79 -6.27
N GLN A 54 -2.92 -14.27 -6.45
CA GLN A 54 -3.37 -13.83 -7.77
C GLN A 54 -2.74 -12.47 -8.08
N TYR A 55 -1.89 -12.42 -9.08
CA TYR A 55 -1.36 -11.18 -9.63
C TYR A 55 -1.50 -11.18 -11.15
N GLN A 56 -1.58 -10.00 -11.75
CA GLN A 56 -1.77 -9.91 -13.20
C GLN A 56 -0.44 -10.13 -13.90
N LEU A 57 -0.34 -11.21 -14.69
CA LEU A 57 0.86 -11.57 -15.45
C LEU A 57 1.39 -10.41 -16.29
N LYS A 58 0.50 -9.54 -16.77
CA LYS A 58 0.85 -8.34 -17.51
C LYS A 58 1.85 -7.43 -16.78
N HIS A 59 1.80 -7.34 -15.45
CA HIS A 59 2.74 -6.47 -14.70
C HIS A 59 4.14 -7.08 -14.66
N ILE A 60 4.22 -8.40 -14.48
CA ILE A 60 5.49 -9.14 -14.47
C ILE A 60 6.11 -9.23 -15.86
N ALA A 61 5.29 -9.29 -16.92
CA ALA A 61 5.78 -9.38 -18.30
C ALA A 61 6.69 -8.22 -18.72
N TYR A 62 6.60 -7.06 -18.03
CA TYR A 62 7.45 -5.89 -18.30
C TYR A 62 8.68 -5.78 -17.40
N PHE A 63 8.82 -6.66 -16.40
CA PHE A 63 9.99 -6.66 -15.52
C PHE A 63 11.19 -7.30 -16.19
N ASN A 64 12.33 -6.63 -16.10
CA ASN A 64 13.60 -7.09 -16.65
C ASN A 64 14.41 -7.85 -15.59
N SER A 65 14.20 -7.57 -14.30
CA SER A 65 14.92 -8.22 -13.21
C SER A 65 14.11 -9.33 -12.55
N VAL A 66 14.72 -10.52 -12.46
CA VAL A 66 14.17 -11.67 -11.73
C VAL A 66 13.93 -11.34 -10.25
N HIS A 67 14.72 -10.43 -9.68
CA HIS A 67 14.51 -9.96 -8.31
C HIS A 67 13.26 -9.09 -8.18
N SER A 68 12.95 -8.24 -9.17
CA SER A 68 11.70 -7.47 -9.23
C SER A 68 10.50 -8.39 -9.26
N ILE A 69 10.55 -9.44 -10.09
CA ILE A 69 9.51 -10.47 -10.18
C ILE A 69 9.27 -11.09 -8.80
N ARG A 70 10.32 -11.63 -8.18
CA ARG A 70 10.21 -12.30 -6.87
C ARG A 70 9.73 -11.37 -5.77
N ILE A 71 10.26 -10.15 -5.68
CA ILE A 71 9.85 -9.18 -4.66
C ILE A 71 8.38 -8.80 -4.87
N TYR A 72 7.96 -8.55 -6.11
CA TYR A 72 6.56 -8.25 -6.42
C TYR A 72 5.63 -9.38 -6.00
N GLU A 73 5.97 -10.63 -6.31
CA GLU A 73 5.19 -11.81 -5.88
C GLU A 73 5.08 -11.89 -4.35
N LEU A 74 6.20 -11.68 -3.64
CA LEU A 74 6.26 -11.72 -2.19
C LEU A 74 5.41 -10.63 -1.52
N ILE A 75 5.36 -9.43 -2.08
CA ILE A 75 4.62 -8.31 -1.47
C ILE A 75 3.16 -8.27 -1.93
N THR A 76 2.82 -8.77 -3.13
CA THR A 76 1.46 -8.71 -3.65
C THR A 76 0.46 -9.48 -2.78
N GLN A 77 0.90 -10.56 -2.15
CA GLN A 77 0.08 -11.33 -1.20
C GLN A 77 -0.37 -10.49 0.02
N TYR A 78 0.39 -9.44 0.36
CA TYR A 78 0.11 -8.53 1.48
C TYR A 78 -0.49 -7.19 1.03
N ARG A 79 -0.94 -7.07 -0.22
CA ARG A 79 -1.51 -5.82 -0.77
C ARG A 79 -2.70 -5.31 0.04
N SER A 80 -3.56 -6.19 0.55
CA SER A 80 -4.72 -5.82 1.37
C SER A 80 -4.31 -5.34 2.77
N VAL A 81 -3.28 -5.96 3.35
CA VAL A 81 -2.70 -5.59 4.64
C VAL A 81 -1.98 -4.24 4.55
N GLY A 82 -1.33 -3.98 3.42
CA GLY A 82 -0.67 -2.71 3.12
C GLY A 82 0.77 -2.61 3.63
N SER A 83 1.27 -3.64 4.33
CA SER A 83 2.69 -3.75 4.62
C SER A 83 3.13 -5.20 4.83
N ARG A 84 4.44 -5.43 4.72
CA ARG A 84 5.06 -6.72 5.02
C ARG A 84 6.49 -6.53 5.54
N GLU A 85 6.74 -7.02 6.75
CA GLU A 85 8.09 -7.12 7.30
C GLU A 85 8.76 -8.46 6.93
N ILE A 86 10.01 -8.40 6.49
CA ILE A 86 10.84 -9.56 6.13
C ILE A 86 12.26 -9.34 6.67
N THR A 87 12.85 -10.34 7.34
CA THR A 87 14.27 -10.27 7.74
C THR A 87 15.20 -10.29 6.54
N VAL A 88 16.37 -9.66 6.66
CA VAL A 88 17.34 -9.60 5.56
C VAL A 88 17.80 -11.00 5.18
N GLU A 89 17.99 -11.89 6.15
CA GLU A 89 18.38 -13.29 5.94
C GLU A 89 17.32 -14.03 5.12
N LYS A 90 16.04 -13.92 5.51
CA LYS A 90 14.95 -14.62 4.82
C LYS A 90 14.72 -14.08 3.41
N LEU A 91 14.88 -12.77 3.24
CA LEU A 91 14.79 -12.16 1.92
C LEU A 91 15.90 -12.67 0.99
N LYS A 92 17.13 -12.79 1.48
CA LYS A 92 18.23 -13.36 0.69
C LYS A 92 17.98 -14.81 0.29
N GLU A 93 17.40 -15.61 1.18
CA GLU A 93 16.99 -16.99 0.91
C GLU A 93 15.97 -17.05 -0.24
N TRP A 94 14.89 -16.29 -0.14
CA TRP A 94 13.86 -16.25 -1.18
C TRP A 94 14.37 -15.71 -2.51
N LEU A 95 15.33 -14.79 -2.49
CA LEU A 95 15.97 -14.26 -3.69
C LEU A 95 17.11 -15.15 -4.23
N GLN A 96 17.49 -16.22 -3.52
CA GLN A 96 18.58 -17.14 -3.86
C GLN A 96 19.94 -16.42 -3.98
N VAL A 97 20.22 -15.53 -3.01
CA VAL A 97 21.42 -14.69 -2.94
C VAL A 97 22.05 -14.71 -1.54
N GLU A 98 21.84 -15.77 -0.77
CA GLU A 98 22.35 -16.00 0.59
C GLU A 98 23.85 -15.77 0.67
N ASN A 99 24.58 -16.39 -0.28
CA ASN A 99 26.04 -16.33 -0.38
C ASN A 99 26.54 -15.09 -1.14
N LYS A 100 25.65 -14.15 -1.48
CA LYS A 100 25.99 -12.91 -2.20
C LYS A 100 25.71 -11.70 -1.32
N TYR A 101 26.38 -10.60 -1.64
CA TYR A 101 26.19 -9.30 -1.01
C TYR A 101 26.33 -9.35 0.53
N PRO A 102 27.52 -9.69 1.08
CA PRO A 102 27.71 -9.82 2.53
C PRO A 102 27.37 -8.53 3.28
N ARG A 103 27.61 -7.36 2.66
CA ARG A 103 27.18 -6.06 3.19
C ARG A 103 25.79 -5.72 2.68
N PHE A 104 24.92 -5.25 3.60
CA PHE A 104 23.57 -4.80 3.24
C PHE A 104 23.59 -3.72 2.14
N ASN A 105 24.53 -2.77 2.19
CA ASN A 105 24.61 -1.71 1.18
C ASN A 105 24.72 -2.28 -0.26
N SER A 106 25.49 -3.35 -0.44
CA SER A 106 25.60 -4.02 -1.75
C SER A 106 24.32 -4.72 -2.17
N LEU A 107 23.58 -5.31 -1.22
CA LEU A 107 22.26 -5.89 -1.49
C LEU A 107 21.26 -4.80 -1.88
N ASN A 108 21.28 -3.68 -1.15
CA ASN A 108 20.38 -2.55 -1.38
C ASN A 108 20.59 -1.96 -2.78
N GLN A 109 21.82 -1.56 -3.10
CA GLN A 109 22.14 -0.89 -4.36
C GLN A 109 21.94 -1.79 -5.60
N ARG A 110 22.22 -3.10 -5.49
CA ARG A 110 22.23 -4.00 -6.65
C ARG A 110 20.96 -4.82 -6.82
N VAL A 111 20.16 -4.95 -5.77
CA VAL A 111 18.98 -5.82 -5.76
C VAL A 111 17.73 -5.05 -5.36
N LEU A 112 17.73 -4.41 -4.19
CA LEU A 112 16.51 -3.82 -3.64
C LEU A 112 16.10 -2.55 -4.38
N GLU A 113 16.99 -1.57 -4.48
CA GLU A 113 16.68 -0.29 -5.15
C GLU A 113 16.27 -0.50 -6.61
N PRO A 114 17.00 -1.26 -7.45
CA PRO A 114 16.57 -1.50 -8.83
C PRO A 114 15.22 -2.20 -8.90
N ALA A 115 14.97 -3.17 -8.01
CA ALA A 115 13.72 -3.92 -8.01
C ALA A 115 12.52 -3.06 -7.59
N ILE A 116 12.68 -2.27 -6.53
CA ILE A 116 11.62 -1.38 -6.04
C ILE A 116 11.31 -0.29 -7.06
N THR A 117 12.33 0.32 -7.67
CA THR A 117 12.15 1.28 -8.76
C THR A 117 11.38 0.65 -9.91
N GLU A 118 11.78 -0.52 -10.38
CA GLU A 118 11.11 -1.20 -11.50
C GLU A 118 9.65 -1.56 -11.17
N ILE A 119 9.39 -2.04 -9.95
CA ILE A 119 8.02 -2.32 -9.47
C ILE A 119 7.18 -1.04 -9.48
N ASN A 120 7.73 0.06 -8.94
CA ASN A 120 7.04 1.35 -8.87
C ASN A 120 6.79 1.96 -10.24
N GLU A 121 7.63 1.70 -11.23
CA GLU A 121 7.43 2.20 -12.59
C GLU A 121 6.41 1.34 -13.34
N LYS A 122 6.58 0.02 -13.35
CA LYS A 122 5.93 -0.86 -14.32
C LYS A 122 4.74 -1.66 -13.79
N SER A 123 4.51 -1.65 -12.47
CA SER A 123 3.38 -2.36 -11.86
C SER A 123 2.24 -1.43 -11.45
N ASP A 124 1.19 -2.02 -10.90
CA ASP A 124 0.03 -1.34 -10.32
C ASP A 124 0.18 -1.01 -8.82
N LEU A 125 1.33 -1.32 -8.23
CA LEU A 125 1.69 -1.02 -6.84
C LEU A 125 2.58 0.21 -6.74
N VAL A 126 2.56 0.81 -5.54
CA VAL A 126 3.56 1.78 -5.07
C VAL A 126 4.14 1.20 -3.80
N VAL A 127 5.46 1.08 -3.72
CA VAL A 127 6.17 0.37 -2.67
C VAL A 127 7.27 1.25 -2.13
N GLU A 128 7.28 1.40 -0.81
CA GLU A 128 8.35 2.03 -0.05
C GLU A 128 8.98 1.00 0.89
N VAL A 129 10.27 1.15 1.19
CA VAL A 129 11.00 0.19 2.03
C VAL A 129 11.58 0.93 3.23
N GLU A 130 11.11 0.57 4.42
CA GLU A 130 11.63 1.06 5.68
C GLU A 130 12.62 0.05 6.27
N GLN A 131 13.76 0.55 6.76
CA GLN A 131 14.81 -0.29 7.34
C GLN A 131 14.65 -0.36 8.86
N ILE A 132 14.51 -1.58 9.39
CA ILE A 132 14.44 -1.83 10.83
C ILE A 132 15.81 -2.28 11.31
N LYS A 133 16.41 -1.47 12.18
CA LYS A 133 17.76 -1.70 12.71
C LYS A 133 17.72 -2.40 14.07
N ARG A 134 18.73 -3.25 14.31
CA ARG A 134 19.07 -3.75 15.65
C ARG A 134 20.52 -3.36 15.94
N GLY A 135 20.70 -2.33 16.75
CA GLY A 135 22.01 -1.71 16.93
C GLY A 135 22.54 -1.10 15.62
N ARG A 136 23.73 -1.53 15.19
CA ARG A 136 24.38 -1.01 13.97
C ARG A 136 23.97 -1.74 12.69
N THR A 137 23.29 -2.88 12.80
CA THR A 137 22.93 -3.72 11.66
C THR A 137 21.47 -3.54 11.29
N ILE A 138 21.17 -3.68 9.99
CA ILE A 138 19.81 -3.71 9.47
C ILE A 138 19.34 -5.16 9.59
N HIS A 139 18.30 -5.37 10.39
CA HIS A 139 17.78 -6.68 10.73
C HIS A 139 16.63 -7.09 9.79
N SER A 140 15.70 -6.17 9.55
CA SER A 140 14.52 -6.42 8.73
C SER A 140 14.17 -5.22 7.86
N LEU A 141 13.39 -5.51 6.82
CA LEU A 141 12.83 -4.53 5.89
C LEU A 141 11.32 -4.60 5.97
N ASN A 142 10.69 -3.45 6.20
CA ASN A 142 9.24 -3.30 6.13
C ASN A 142 8.88 -2.70 4.77
N PHE A 143 8.23 -3.51 3.92
CA PHE A 143 7.69 -3.08 2.64
C PHE A 143 6.33 -2.45 2.88
N VAL A 144 6.19 -1.14 2.68
CA VAL A 144 4.92 -0.42 2.72
C VAL A 144 4.31 -0.45 1.32
N ILE A 145 3.08 -0.96 1.20
CA ILE A 145 2.46 -1.34 -0.08
C ILE A 145 1.20 -0.52 -0.30
N GLY A 146 1.23 0.35 -1.31
CA GLY A 146 0.11 1.12 -1.84
C GLY A 146 -0.34 0.60 -3.20
N SER A 147 -1.53 1.03 -3.65
CA SER A 147 -2.04 0.76 -4.99
C SER A 147 -2.23 2.04 -5.78
N LYS A 148 -1.64 2.11 -6.99
CA LYS A 148 -1.76 3.27 -7.87
C LYS A 148 -3.20 3.65 -8.19
N LYS A 149 -4.08 2.66 -8.41
CA LYS A 149 -5.51 2.90 -8.67
C LYS A 149 -6.22 3.57 -7.48
N ARG A 150 -5.98 3.09 -6.25
CA ARG A 150 -6.55 3.73 -5.05
C ARG A 150 -5.98 5.13 -4.86
N THR A 151 -4.70 5.33 -5.14
CA THR A 151 -4.09 6.67 -5.06
C THR A 151 -4.69 7.62 -6.09
N ALA A 152 -4.83 7.20 -7.35
CA ALA A 152 -5.45 8.00 -8.41
C ALA A 152 -6.92 8.33 -8.10
N GLN A 153 -7.70 7.37 -7.60
CA GLN A 153 -9.09 7.62 -7.18
C GLN A 153 -9.17 8.63 -6.04
N LYS A 154 -8.30 8.52 -5.02
CA LYS A 154 -8.22 9.53 -3.96
C LYS A 154 -7.89 10.92 -4.49
N ILE A 155 -6.95 11.02 -5.44
CA ILE A 155 -6.57 12.31 -6.04
C ILE A 155 -7.74 12.88 -6.87
N GLU A 156 -8.43 12.06 -7.65
CA GLU A 156 -9.60 12.49 -8.43
C GLU A 156 -10.77 12.93 -7.54
N GLU A 157 -11.03 12.22 -6.43
CA GLU A 157 -12.06 12.60 -5.46
C GLU A 157 -11.73 13.95 -4.81
N VAL A 158 -10.48 14.17 -4.40
CA VAL A 158 -10.02 15.46 -3.87
C VAL A 158 -10.08 16.57 -4.92
N ALA A 159 -9.70 16.29 -6.17
CA ALA A 159 -9.70 17.27 -7.26
C ALA A 159 -11.12 17.67 -7.72
N LYS A 160 -12.11 16.79 -7.56
CA LYS A 160 -13.53 17.11 -7.84
C LYS A 160 -14.15 18.04 -6.81
N ARG A 161 -13.59 18.12 -5.59
CA ARG A 161 -14.07 19.04 -4.57
C ARG A 161 -13.55 20.45 -4.84
N PRO A 162 -14.40 21.49 -4.81
CA PRO A 162 -13.93 22.87 -4.87
C PRO A 162 -12.91 23.16 -3.77
N VAL A 163 -11.85 23.89 -4.12
CA VAL A 163 -10.82 24.30 -3.17
C VAL A 163 -11.43 25.26 -2.15
N PHE A 164 -11.03 25.14 -0.88
CA PHE A 164 -11.47 26.09 0.13
C PHE A 164 -10.90 27.48 -0.19
N PRO A 165 -11.69 28.55 -0.07
CA PRO A 165 -11.17 29.89 -0.24
C PRO A 165 -10.07 30.14 0.81
N HIS A 166 -8.93 30.72 0.44
CA HIS A 166 -7.89 31.08 1.44
C HIS A 166 -8.16 32.43 2.12
N LYS A 167 -9.08 33.20 1.55
CA LYS A 167 -9.46 34.55 1.99
C LYS A 167 -10.96 34.58 2.23
N ASN A 168 -11.40 35.44 3.13
CA ASN A 168 -12.83 35.73 3.26
C ASN A 168 -13.34 36.52 2.04
N LYS A 169 -14.66 36.77 1.98
CA LYS A 169 -15.31 37.56 0.92
C LYS A 169 -14.76 38.99 0.73
N TYR A 170 -13.93 39.49 1.65
CA TYR A 170 -13.29 40.80 1.60
C TYR A 170 -11.78 40.73 1.28
N GLY A 171 -11.25 39.54 0.94
CA GLY A 171 -9.85 39.37 0.56
C GLY A 171 -8.86 39.28 1.71
N LYS A 172 -9.31 39.26 2.97
CA LYS A 172 -8.43 39.07 4.14
C LYS A 172 -8.18 37.59 4.42
N PHE A 173 -6.96 37.30 4.87
CA PHE A 173 -6.60 35.96 5.34
C PHE A 173 -7.29 35.65 6.67
N VAL A 174 -7.73 34.40 6.79
CA VAL A 174 -8.51 33.94 7.93
C VAL A 174 -7.61 33.09 8.83
N LYS A 175 -7.60 33.37 10.13
CA LYS A 175 -6.74 32.66 11.11
C LYS A 175 -7.58 31.76 12.00
N LEU A 176 -7.24 30.46 12.00
CA LEU A 176 -7.79 29.46 12.92
C LEU A 176 -7.01 29.48 14.25
N ASP A 177 -7.71 29.46 15.37
CA ASP A 177 -7.12 29.08 16.66
C ASP A 177 -7.10 27.55 16.77
N LYS A 178 -5.90 26.95 16.69
CA LYS A 178 -5.73 25.49 16.71
C LYS A 178 -5.97 24.88 18.10
N GLN A 179 -5.76 25.65 19.17
CA GLN A 179 -5.95 25.18 20.56
C GLN A 179 -7.42 25.24 20.95
N ASN A 180 -8.12 26.30 20.55
CA ASN A 180 -9.54 26.45 20.79
C ASN A 180 -10.27 27.00 19.55
N PRO A 181 -10.66 26.14 18.60
CA PRO A 181 -11.32 26.58 17.36
C PRO A 181 -12.59 27.39 17.56
N LYS A 182 -13.31 27.18 18.68
CA LYS A 182 -14.50 27.95 19.04
C LYS A 182 -14.17 29.43 19.31
N MET A 183 -12.96 29.72 19.79
CA MET A 183 -12.48 31.07 20.09
C MET A 183 -11.84 31.76 18.88
N SER A 184 -11.91 31.16 17.69
CA SER A 184 -11.47 31.82 16.46
C SER A 184 -12.29 33.09 16.20
N ASN A 185 -11.71 34.03 15.46
CA ASN A 185 -12.35 35.33 15.22
C ASN A 185 -13.66 35.21 14.42
N HIS A 186 -14.49 36.27 14.45
CA HIS A 186 -15.76 36.30 13.71
C HIS A 186 -15.59 36.05 12.20
N GLU A 187 -14.52 36.58 11.60
CA GLU A 187 -14.19 36.37 10.18
C GLU A 187 -13.95 34.88 9.87
N TYR A 188 -13.35 34.12 10.81
CA TYR A 188 -13.17 32.68 10.72
C TYR A 188 -14.49 31.94 10.78
N GLY A 189 -15.40 32.33 11.67
CA GLY A 189 -16.73 31.73 11.74
C GLY A 189 -17.49 31.84 10.42
N LEU A 190 -17.46 32.99 9.76
CA LEU A 190 -18.08 33.19 8.44
C LEU A 190 -17.42 32.32 7.37
N TRP A 191 -16.08 32.34 7.32
CA TRP A 191 -15.31 31.54 6.37
C TRP A 191 -15.52 30.03 6.55
N ALA A 192 -15.61 29.55 7.79
CA ALA A 192 -15.85 28.14 8.11
C ALA A 192 -17.24 27.69 7.64
N ARG A 193 -18.25 28.57 7.69
CA ARG A 193 -19.59 28.30 7.15
C ARG A 193 -19.58 28.14 5.63
N ASP A 194 -18.85 28.99 4.92
CA ASP A 194 -18.69 28.87 3.46
C ASP A 194 -17.99 27.55 3.09
N CYS A 195 -16.96 27.17 3.85
CA CYS A 195 -16.26 25.90 3.65
C CYS A 195 -17.14 24.67 3.97
N LEU A 196 -17.97 24.74 5.01
CA LEU A 196 -18.95 23.68 5.32
C LEU A 196 -19.95 23.50 4.20
N LYS A 197 -20.43 24.59 3.59
CA LYS A 197 -21.35 24.52 2.45
C LYS A 197 -20.72 23.78 1.27
N ILE A 198 -19.46 24.08 0.93
CA ILE A 198 -18.72 23.37 -0.11
C ILE A 198 -18.68 21.87 0.17
N LEU A 199 -18.41 21.48 1.42
CA LEU A 199 -18.36 20.08 1.82
C LEU A 199 -19.74 19.40 1.73
N GLU A 200 -20.80 20.07 2.20
CA GLU A 200 -22.17 19.55 2.15
C GLU A 200 -22.74 19.41 0.74
N ASP A 201 -22.32 20.28 -0.18
CA ASP A 201 -22.74 20.18 -1.58
C ASP A 201 -21.96 19.08 -2.33
N HIS A 202 -20.74 18.75 -1.86
CA HIS A 202 -19.89 17.74 -2.48
C HIS A 202 -20.16 16.31 -1.98
N TYR A 203 -20.39 16.12 -0.68
CA TYR A 203 -20.54 14.81 -0.06
C TYR A 203 -21.99 14.48 0.30
N THR A 204 -22.43 13.28 -0.11
CA THR A 204 -23.78 12.75 0.20
C THR A 204 -23.78 11.72 1.34
N ASP A 205 -22.62 11.15 1.66
CA ASP A 205 -22.45 10.11 2.68
C ASP A 205 -21.13 10.31 3.41
N ILE A 206 -21.15 10.20 4.74
CA ILE A 206 -19.98 10.29 5.63
C ILE A 206 -18.89 9.26 5.26
N THR A 207 -19.27 8.09 4.75
CA THR A 207 -18.31 7.04 4.36
C THR A 207 -17.39 7.47 3.21
N LYS A 208 -17.88 8.38 2.35
CA LYS A 208 -17.14 8.92 1.19
C LYS A 208 -16.27 10.12 1.53
N VAL A 209 -16.43 10.71 2.71
CA VAL A 209 -15.65 11.88 3.14
C VAL A 209 -14.20 11.47 3.38
N THR A 210 -13.24 12.23 2.85
CA THR A 210 -11.81 11.96 3.08
C THR A 210 -11.42 12.20 4.55
N ASN A 211 -10.31 11.62 5.02
CA ASN A 211 -9.87 11.86 6.40
C ASN A 211 -9.59 13.35 6.68
N GLU A 212 -9.03 14.04 5.68
CA GLU A 212 -8.78 15.47 5.75
C GLU A 212 -10.09 16.26 5.86
N ASP A 213 -11.10 15.90 5.08
CA ASP A 213 -12.40 16.57 5.14
C ASP A 213 -13.23 16.20 6.37
N LEU A 214 -13.07 14.99 6.94
CA LEU A 214 -13.61 14.65 8.27
C LEU A 214 -13.00 15.56 9.35
N ARG A 215 -11.69 15.81 9.28
CA ARG A 215 -11.00 16.78 10.13
C ARG A 215 -11.53 18.20 9.88
N ASN A 216 -11.77 18.59 8.63
CA ASN A 216 -12.31 19.91 8.30
C ASN A 216 -13.74 20.10 8.81
N TYR A 217 -14.63 19.11 8.64
CA TYR A 217 -15.96 19.11 9.25
C TYR A 217 -15.88 19.32 10.75
N TRP A 218 -15.02 18.56 11.43
CA TRP A 218 -14.85 18.71 12.87
C TRP A 218 -14.38 20.12 13.25
N VAL A 219 -13.39 20.68 12.55
CA VAL A 219 -12.86 22.01 12.86
C VAL A 219 -13.89 23.11 12.58
N PHE A 220 -14.54 23.09 11.42
CA PHE A 220 -15.47 24.14 11.03
C PHE A 220 -16.75 24.13 11.87
N LEU A 221 -17.20 22.96 12.33
CA LEU A 221 -18.34 22.85 13.23
C LEU A 221 -18.04 23.33 14.66
N ALA A 222 -16.79 23.55 15.04
CA ALA A 222 -16.45 23.98 16.39
C ALA A 222 -16.94 25.39 16.75
N GLY A 223 -17.11 26.26 15.75
CA GLY A 223 -17.71 27.59 15.90
C GLY A 223 -19.21 27.63 15.60
N ASN A 224 -19.84 26.47 15.33
CA ASN A 224 -21.27 26.37 15.05
C ASN A 224 -22.01 25.95 16.33
N ASP A 225 -23.03 26.70 16.73
CA ASP A 225 -23.77 26.46 17.97
C ASP A 225 -24.41 25.06 18.00
N SER A 226 -24.86 24.57 16.85
CA SER A 226 -25.46 23.23 16.74
C SER A 226 -24.44 22.09 16.74
N ASN A 227 -23.14 22.37 16.48
CA ASN A 227 -22.08 21.38 16.26
C ASN A 227 -22.46 20.24 15.29
N ARG A 228 -23.37 20.52 14.34
CA ARG A 228 -23.94 19.54 13.40
C ARG A 228 -23.92 20.06 11.97
N SER A 229 -23.69 19.15 11.03
CA SER A 229 -23.88 19.31 9.59
C SER A 229 -24.96 18.34 9.09
N LYS A 230 -25.30 18.40 7.80
CA LYS A 230 -26.20 17.43 7.15
C LYS A 230 -25.74 15.98 7.28
N LEU A 231 -24.43 15.74 7.37
CA LEU A 231 -23.85 14.39 7.40
C LEU A 231 -23.61 13.85 8.83
N GLY A 232 -23.75 14.68 9.86
CA GLY A 232 -23.57 14.25 11.24
C GLY A 232 -23.11 15.34 12.20
N SER A 233 -22.87 14.95 13.45
CA SER A 233 -22.29 15.79 14.50
C SER A 233 -20.76 15.71 14.52
N LYS A 234 -20.10 16.63 15.25
CA LYS A 234 -18.65 16.54 15.52
C LYS A 234 -18.23 15.15 16.06
N SER A 235 -19.06 14.53 16.90
CA SER A 235 -18.78 13.22 17.47
C SER A 235 -18.80 12.12 16.41
N ASP A 236 -19.71 12.20 15.45
CA ASP A 236 -19.82 11.21 14.36
C ASP A 236 -18.56 11.23 13.47
N PHE A 237 -18.07 12.42 13.13
CA PHE A 237 -16.82 12.58 12.38
C PHE A 237 -15.59 12.06 13.14
N LEU A 238 -15.51 12.29 14.46
CA LEU A 238 -14.45 11.73 15.30
C LEU A 238 -14.51 10.20 15.37
N ASN A 239 -15.70 9.64 15.50
CA ASN A 239 -15.90 8.18 15.54
C ASN A 239 -15.48 7.54 14.22
N GLU A 240 -15.80 8.17 13.09
CA GLU A 240 -15.39 7.71 11.77
C GLU A 240 -13.86 7.79 11.59
N LEU A 241 -13.21 8.87 12.05
CA LEU A 241 -11.74 8.96 12.05
C LEU A 241 -11.09 7.86 12.91
N LYS A 242 -11.62 7.58 14.10
CA LYS A 242 -11.12 6.51 14.97
C LYS A 242 -11.23 5.14 14.32
N LYS A 243 -12.35 4.84 13.65
CA LYS A 243 -12.51 3.59 12.87
C LYS A 243 -11.44 3.46 11.79
N ARG A 244 -10.98 4.58 11.23
CA ARG A 244 -9.92 4.62 10.21
C ARG A 244 -8.50 4.67 10.78
N GLY A 245 -8.33 4.55 12.10
CA GLY A 245 -7.04 4.55 12.78
C GLY A 245 -6.42 5.95 12.94
N TYR A 246 -7.24 7.00 13.03
CA TYR A 246 -6.78 8.37 13.23
C TYR A 246 -7.45 9.01 14.45
N LYS A 247 -6.73 9.92 15.11
CA LYS A 247 -7.23 10.84 16.13
C LYS A 247 -6.91 12.28 15.73
N LEU A 248 -7.59 13.23 16.37
CA LEU A 248 -7.28 14.66 16.24
C LEU A 248 -6.50 15.13 17.46
N VAL A 249 -5.38 15.82 17.22
CA VAL A 249 -4.59 16.54 18.23
C VAL A 249 -4.33 17.93 17.66
N ASP A 250 -4.67 18.99 18.40
CA ASP A 250 -4.52 20.40 17.96
C ASP A 250 -5.09 20.67 16.55
N CYS A 251 -6.25 20.09 16.27
CA CYS A 251 -6.92 20.15 14.96
C CYS A 251 -6.14 19.50 13.82
N GLU A 252 -5.18 18.62 14.09
CA GLU A 252 -4.42 17.91 13.06
C GLU A 252 -4.63 16.39 13.17
N LEU A 253 -4.54 15.71 12.02
CA LEU A 253 -4.70 14.26 11.94
C LEU A 253 -3.44 13.57 12.43
N VAL A 254 -3.59 12.74 13.46
CA VAL A 254 -2.53 11.89 13.99
C VAL A 254 -2.94 10.43 13.85
N LYS A 255 -2.09 9.62 13.21
CA LYS A 255 -2.31 8.17 13.10
C LYS A 255 -2.17 7.52 14.49
N ILE A 256 -3.13 6.65 14.85
CA ILE A 256 -3.16 5.91 16.12
C ILE A 256 -2.22 4.70 16.02
#